data_AF-A0A9Q4BX50-F1
#
_entry.id   AF-A0A9Q4BX50-F1
#
_cell.length_a   1.000
_cell.length_b   1.000
_cell.length_c   1.000
_cell.angle_alpha   90.00
_cell.angle_beta   90.00
_cell.angle_gamma   90.00
#
_symmetry.space_group_name_H-M   'P 1'
#
loop_
_entity.id
_entity.type
_entity.pdbx_description
1 polymer ?
#
loop_
_entity_poly.entity_id
_entity_poly.type
_entity_poly.pdbx_seq_one_letter_code
_entity_poly.pdbx_strand_id
1 'polypeptide(L)'
;MTEGSALIKEKHPGGRPSKLTPELTSRLCNLLEKGVSYKTACELSGVAYVTFNEWIKEAEENIDCDPKFVEFSYRIRQAESKCIERALDTVNGAIDDGNVAAAMWLLERRLRKDFARSELIDLKNQHSGGVTLNLTRTSCRKEDVQSSE
;
A
#
# COMPACT_ATOMS: atom_id res chain seq x y z
N MET A 1 31.10 -4.60 56.40
CA MET A 1 30.76 -4.67 54.96
C MET A 1 29.47 -3.90 54.78
N THR A 2 29.57 -2.59 54.62
CA THR A 2 28.42 -1.69 54.40
C THR A 2 28.22 -1.57 52.90
N GLU A 3 27.24 -2.31 52.40
CA GLU A 3 26.88 -2.31 50.98
C GLU A 3 26.31 -0.94 50.60
N GLY A 4 27.00 -0.27 49.68
CA GLY A 4 26.59 1.00 49.12
C GLY A 4 25.30 0.82 48.32
N SER A 5 24.22 1.41 48.82
CA SER A 5 22.95 1.53 48.12
C SER A 5 23.16 2.40 46.89
N ALA A 6 23.27 1.74 45.73
CA ALA A 6 23.35 2.39 44.44
C ALA A 6 22.01 3.08 44.16
N LEU A 7 22.02 4.41 44.14
CA LEU A 7 20.91 5.23 43.67
C LEU A 7 20.64 4.92 42.19
N ILE A 8 19.64 4.09 41.93
CA ILE A 8 19.06 3.90 40.61
C ILE A 8 18.36 5.22 40.25
N LYS A 9 18.95 5.96 39.33
CA LYS A 9 18.39 7.23 38.84
C LYS A 9 17.20 6.91 37.92
N GLU A 10 15.99 6.95 38.47
CA GLU A 10 14.74 6.86 37.71
C GLU A 10 14.75 7.87 36.56
N LYS A 11 14.65 7.37 35.32
CA LYS A 11 14.58 8.17 34.10
C LYS A 11 13.26 8.92 34.11
N HIS A 12 13.28 10.22 34.39
CA HIS A 12 12.07 11.04 34.29
C HIS A 12 11.44 10.88 32.89
N PRO A 13 10.12 10.69 32.79
CA PRO A 13 9.41 10.60 31.51
C PRO A 13 9.28 12.00 30.89
N GLY A 14 10.42 12.63 30.63
CA GLY A 14 10.55 13.95 30.03
C GLY A 14 10.58 13.82 28.52
N GLY A 15 9.40 13.70 27.91
CA GLY A 15 9.19 13.99 26.50
C GLY A 15 8.07 15.02 26.38
N ARG A 16 8.20 15.98 25.45
CA ARG A 16 7.07 16.82 25.01
C ARG A 16 5.93 15.86 24.67
N PRO A 17 4.72 15.99 25.27
CA PRO A 17 3.64 15.08 24.98
C PRO A 17 3.44 15.04 23.47
N SER A 18 3.56 13.85 22.88
CA SER A 18 3.30 13.69 21.45
C SER A 18 1.86 14.11 21.20
N LYS A 19 1.61 14.85 20.12
CA LYS A 19 0.24 15.27 19.76
C LYS A 19 -0.67 14.08 19.41
N LEU A 20 -0.11 12.87 19.36
CA LEU A 20 -0.78 11.62 19.06
C LEU A 20 -1.45 11.07 20.33
N THR A 21 -2.71 11.47 20.56
CA THR A 21 -3.56 10.92 21.62
C THR A 21 -4.41 9.76 21.09
N PRO A 22 -4.78 8.78 21.94
CA PRO A 22 -5.63 7.66 21.52
C PRO A 22 -7.02 8.12 21.04
N GLU A 23 -7.54 9.22 21.58
CA GLU A 23 -8.80 9.83 21.16
C GLU A 23 -8.70 10.39 19.72
N LEU A 24 -7.59 11.04 19.39
CA LEU A 24 -7.32 11.57 18.06
C LEU A 24 -7.22 10.44 17.04
N THR A 25 -6.50 9.36 17.38
CA THR A 25 -6.43 8.16 16.53
C THR A 25 -7.81 7.57 16.27
N SER A 26 -8.64 7.45 17.31
CA SER A 26 -10.00 6.91 17.20
C SER A 26 -10.88 7.80 16.32
N ARG A 27 -10.76 9.14 16.45
CA ARG A 27 -11.47 10.10 15.61
C ARG A 27 -11.05 9.99 14.14
N LEU A 28 -9.76 9.90 13.86
CA LEU A 28 -9.25 9.71 12.50
C LEU A 28 -9.73 8.39 11.90
N CYS A 29 -9.64 7.28 12.64
CA CYS A 29 -10.15 5.98 12.18
C CYS A 29 -11.63 6.06 11.82
N ASN A 30 -12.47 6.69 12.66
CA ASN A 30 -13.90 6.85 12.39
C ASN A 30 -14.20 7.69 11.13
N LEU A 31 -13.34 8.64 10.78
CA LEU A 31 -13.50 9.45 9.56
C LEU A 31 -13.06 8.68 8.31
N LEU A 32 -11.95 7.96 8.39
CA LEU A 32 -11.44 7.15 7.27
C LEU A 32 -12.33 5.96 6.98
N GLU A 33 -12.91 5.35 8.02
CA GLU A 33 -13.92 4.30 7.92
C GLU A 33 -15.17 4.72 7.12
N LYS A 34 -15.44 6.03 7.01
CA LYS A 34 -16.53 6.62 6.21
C LYS A 34 -16.10 7.00 4.79
N GLY A 35 -14.82 6.81 4.42
CA GLY A 35 -14.28 7.16 3.11
C GLY A 35 -13.86 8.63 2.97
N VAL A 36 -13.66 9.35 4.07
CA VAL A 36 -13.14 10.72 4.03
C VAL A 36 -11.66 10.70 3.65
N SER A 37 -11.20 11.65 2.83
CA SER A 37 -9.78 11.76 2.47
C SER A 37 -8.89 12.05 3.69
N TYR A 38 -7.62 11.63 3.67
CA TYR A 38 -6.69 11.90 4.79
C TYR A 38 -6.58 13.38 5.12
N LYS A 39 -6.46 14.25 4.10
CA LYS A 39 -6.33 15.69 4.29
C LYS A 39 -7.54 16.25 5.03
N THR A 40 -8.75 15.92 4.56
CA THR A 40 -10.00 16.35 5.19
C THR A 40 -10.16 15.75 6.58
N ALA A 41 -9.79 14.49 6.79
CA ALA A 41 -9.86 13.84 8.10
C ALA A 41 -8.91 14.51 9.13
N CYS A 42 -7.72 14.92 8.68
CA CYS A 42 -6.75 15.67 9.46
C CYS A 42 -7.27 17.07 9.81
N GLU A 43 -7.81 17.81 8.83
CA GLU A 43 -8.41 19.14 9.04
C GLU A 43 -9.58 19.07 10.04
N LEU A 44 -10.47 18.08 9.89
CA LEU A 44 -11.58 17.85 10.82
C LEU A 44 -11.12 17.45 12.22
N SER A 45 -9.95 16.84 12.35
CA SER A 45 -9.37 16.41 13.62
C SER A 45 -8.43 17.45 14.23
N GLY A 46 -8.18 18.58 13.54
CA GLY A 46 -7.29 19.64 13.99
C GLY A 46 -5.81 19.31 13.90
N VAL A 47 -5.42 18.38 13.01
CA VAL A 47 -4.02 17.97 12.78
C VAL A 47 -3.59 18.45 11.40
N ALA A 48 -2.36 18.96 11.30
CA ALA A 48 -1.80 19.29 10.01
C ALA A 48 -1.49 17.99 9.23
N TYR A 49 -1.86 17.95 7.95
CA TYR A 49 -1.61 16.77 7.10
C TYR A 49 -0.13 16.35 7.06
N VAL A 50 0.79 17.33 7.10
CA VAL A 50 2.23 17.07 7.15
C VAL A 50 2.60 16.24 8.38
N THR A 51 2.08 16.59 9.56
CA THR A 51 2.33 15.88 10.80
C THR A 51 1.76 14.46 10.78
N PHE A 52 0.57 14.27 10.19
CA PHE A 52 0.01 12.94 9.98
C PHE A 52 0.93 12.08 9.11
N ASN A 53 1.43 12.64 8.00
CA ASN A 53 2.30 11.92 7.08
C ASN A 53 3.66 11.60 7.71
N GLU A 54 4.21 12.50 8.54
CA GLU A 54 5.41 12.24 9.33
C GLU A 54 5.24 11.04 10.25
N TRP A 55 4.09 10.90 10.93
CA TRP A 55 3.83 9.74 11.80
C TRP A 55 3.75 8.42 11.05
N ILE A 56 3.15 8.41 9.85
CA ILE A 56 3.09 7.21 9.01
C ILE A 56 4.48 6.85 8.49
N LYS A 57 5.26 7.82 8.01
CA LYS A 57 6.64 7.61 7.56
C LYS A 57 7.53 7.08 8.67
N GLU A 58 7.43 7.67 9.86
CA GLU A 58 8.18 7.22 11.04
C GLU A 58 7.91 5.75 11.35
N ALA A 59 6.66 5.30 11.20
CA ALA A 59 6.27 3.90 11.41
C ALA A 59 6.74 2.94 10.30
N GLU A 60 6.99 3.43 9.09
CA GLU A 60 7.39 2.61 7.93
C GLU A 60 8.91 2.54 7.74
N GLU A 61 9.61 3.64 8.00
CA GLU A 61 11.04 3.79 7.69
C GLU A 61 11.94 3.44 8.88
N ASN A 62 11.47 3.66 10.12
CA ASN A 62 12.30 3.48 11.32
C ASN A 62 11.93 2.19 12.07
N ILE A 63 12.86 1.23 12.09
CA ILE A 63 12.71 -0.06 12.78
C ILE A 63 12.64 0.11 14.31
N ASP A 64 13.35 1.11 14.85
CA ASP A 64 13.41 1.43 16.29
C ASP A 64 12.48 2.59 16.70
N CYS A 65 11.37 2.82 15.98
CA CYS A 65 10.43 3.89 16.30
C CYS A 65 9.57 3.59 17.55
N ASP A 66 8.94 4.63 18.12
CA ASP A 66 7.99 4.44 19.23
C ASP A 66 6.83 3.53 18.78
N PRO A 67 6.53 2.43 19.50
CA PRO A 67 5.43 1.50 19.17
C PRO A 67 4.07 2.18 18.94
N LYS A 68 3.86 3.38 19.50
CA LYS A 68 2.65 4.18 19.27
C LYS A 68 2.45 4.58 17.81
N PHE A 69 3.51 4.86 17.07
CA PHE A 69 3.40 5.22 15.65
C PHE A 69 3.07 4.00 14.79
N VAL A 70 3.63 2.84 15.13
CA VAL A 70 3.31 1.55 14.48
C VAL A 70 1.85 1.17 14.72
N GLU A 71 1.38 1.26 15.96
CA GLU A 71 -0.02 0.99 16.29
C GLU A 71 -0.95 1.99 15.58
N PHE A 72 -0.57 3.26 15.53
CA PHE A 72 -1.32 4.27 14.80
C PHE A 72 -1.45 3.92 13.31
N SER A 73 -0.34 3.65 12.62
CA SER A 73 -0.35 3.34 11.18
C SER A 73 -1.15 2.07 10.89
N TYR A 74 -1.04 1.05 11.73
CA TYR A 74 -1.84 -0.17 11.64
C TYR A 74 -3.34 0.11 11.75
N ARG A 75 -3.77 0.89 12.74
CA ARG A 75 -5.19 1.24 12.93
C ARG A 75 -5.76 2.06 11.77
N ILE A 76 -4.96 2.96 11.20
CA ILE A 76 -5.34 3.75 10.02
C ILE A 76 -5.56 2.82 8.81
N ARG A 77 -4.64 1.89 8.53
CA ARG A 77 -4.79 0.90 7.45
C ARG A 77 -5.99 -0.02 7.68
N GLN A 78 -6.27 -0.38 8.93
CA GLN A 78 -7.46 -1.16 9.29
C GLN A 78 -8.76 -0.38 9.00
N ALA A 79 -8.79 0.92 9.32
CA ALA A 79 -9.93 1.78 9.05
C ALA A 79 -10.22 1.92 7.55
N GLU A 80 -9.18 2.04 6.72
CA GLU A 80 -9.32 2.03 5.25
C GLU A 80 -9.84 0.69 4.74
N SER A 81 -9.32 -0.42 5.28
CA SER A 81 -9.77 -1.76 4.90
C SER A 81 -11.26 -1.93 5.17
N LYS A 82 -11.76 -1.41 6.30
CA LYS A 82 -13.20 -1.39 6.63
C LYS A 82 -14.01 -0.48 5.71
N CYS A 83 -13.46 0.65 5.28
CA CYS A 83 -14.12 1.49 4.29
C CYS A 83 -14.32 0.73 2.97
N ILE A 84 -13.29 0.01 2.53
CA ILE A 84 -13.34 -0.82 1.32
C ILE A 84 -14.35 -1.96 1.50
N GLU A 85 -14.33 -2.64 2.64
CA GLU A 85 -15.30 -3.69 3.00
C GLU A 85 -16.73 -3.19 2.88
N ARG A 86 -17.09 -2.06 3.52
CA ARG A 86 -18.44 -1.47 3.43
C ARG A 86 -18.83 -1.10 2.00
N ALA A 87 -17.89 -0.59 1.22
CA ALA A 87 -18.14 -0.27 -0.19
C ALA A 87 -18.43 -1.55 -0.99
N LEU A 88 -17.69 -2.64 -0.73
CA LEU A 88 -17.94 -3.94 -1.35
C LEU A 88 -19.27 -4.54 -0.91
N ASP A 89 -19.67 -4.39 0.35
CA ASP A 89 -20.99 -4.83 0.83
C ASP A 89 -22.12 -4.11 0.10
N THR A 90 -21.96 -2.82 -0.16
CA THR A 90 -22.92 -2.04 -0.95
C THR A 90 -23.00 -2.55 -2.39
N VAL A 91 -21.86 -2.88 -2.99
CA VAL A 91 -21.81 -3.48 -4.34
C VAL A 91 -22.47 -4.85 -4.34
N ASN A 92 -22.20 -5.70 -3.35
CA ASN A 92 -22.81 -7.03 -3.22
C ASN A 92 -24.33 -6.92 -3.04
N GLY A 93 -24.81 -6.00 -2.20
CA GLY A 93 -26.25 -5.73 -2.07
C GLY A 93 -26.90 -5.32 -3.40
N ALA A 94 -26.24 -4.46 -4.18
CA ALA A 94 -26.73 -4.10 -5.52
C ALA A 94 -26.74 -5.29 -6.49
N ILE A 95 -25.81 -6.24 -6.35
CA ILE A 95 -25.78 -7.49 -7.13
C ILE A 95 -26.98 -8.37 -6.74
N ASP A 96 -27.24 -8.52 -5.45
CA ASP A 96 -28.37 -9.30 -4.93
C ASP A 96 -29.72 -8.70 -5.37
N ASP A 97 -29.82 -7.38 -5.47
CA ASP A 97 -30.97 -6.65 -6.03
C ASP A 97 -31.11 -6.82 -7.56
N GLY A 98 -30.15 -7.47 -8.23
CA GLY A 98 -30.18 -7.79 -9.66
C GLY A 98 -29.46 -6.79 -10.56
N ASN A 99 -28.62 -5.90 -10.03
CA ASN A 99 -27.79 -5.01 -10.85
C ASN A 99 -26.64 -5.76 -11.51
N VAL A 100 -26.88 -6.27 -12.72
CA VAL A 100 -25.90 -7.01 -13.53
C VAL A 100 -24.64 -6.19 -13.84
N ALA A 101 -24.75 -4.86 -13.97
CA ALA A 101 -23.60 -4.01 -14.24
C ALA A 101 -22.63 -3.96 -13.04
N ALA A 102 -23.14 -3.96 -11.81
CA ALA A 102 -22.33 -4.03 -10.60
C ALA A 102 -21.59 -5.38 -10.50
N ALA A 103 -22.27 -6.49 -10.83
CA ALA A 103 -21.67 -7.83 -10.87
C ALA A 103 -20.54 -7.90 -11.92
N MET A 104 -20.80 -7.41 -13.12
CA MET A 104 -19.81 -7.38 -14.21
C MET A 104 -18.59 -6.52 -13.84
N TRP A 105 -18.81 -5.33 -13.25
CA TRP A 105 -17.74 -4.46 -12.77
C TRP A 105 -16.83 -5.15 -11.73
N LEU A 106 -17.41 -5.91 -10.80
CA LEU A 106 -16.65 -6.63 -9.78
C LEU A 106 -15.84 -7.79 -10.40
N LEU A 107 -16.43 -8.54 -11.32
CA LEU A 107 -15.79 -9.66 -12.02
C LEU A 107 -14.63 -9.19 -12.91
N GLU A 108 -14.79 -8.11 -13.68
CA GLU A 108 -13.73 -7.54 -14.53
C GLU A 108 -12.47 -7.17 -13.71
N ARG A 109 -12.65 -6.72 -12.46
CA ARG A 109 -11.56 -6.28 -11.58
C ARG A 109 -10.90 -7.45 -10.83
N ARG A 110 -11.67 -8.45 -10.41
CA ARG A 110 -11.16 -9.62 -9.66
C ARG A 110 -10.58 -10.69 -10.58
N LEU A 111 -11.23 -10.93 -11.72
CA LEU A 111 -10.92 -12.00 -12.66
C LEU A 111 -10.61 -11.39 -14.04
N ARG A 112 -9.68 -10.42 -14.06
CA ARG A 112 -9.29 -9.72 -15.28
C ARG A 112 -8.91 -10.67 -16.41
N LYS A 113 -8.23 -11.78 -16.13
CA LYS A 113 -7.81 -12.73 -17.17
C LYS A 113 -8.98 -13.34 -17.94
N ASP A 114 -10.08 -13.63 -17.25
CA ASP A 114 -11.21 -14.38 -17.81
C ASP A 114 -12.34 -13.45 -18.28
N PHE A 115 -12.50 -12.29 -17.64
CA PHE A 115 -13.61 -11.36 -17.87
C PHE A 115 -13.18 -9.97 -18.39
N ALA A 116 -11.89 -9.69 -18.59
CA ALA A 116 -11.50 -8.41 -19.19
C ALA A 116 -12.06 -8.28 -20.60
N ARG A 117 -12.42 -7.04 -20.94
CA ARG A 117 -12.68 -6.67 -22.32
C ARG A 117 -11.41 -6.87 -23.14
N SER A 118 -11.45 -7.85 -24.04
CA SER A 118 -10.46 -7.99 -25.08
C SER A 118 -10.78 -6.96 -26.17
N GLU A 119 -10.04 -5.86 -26.18
CA GLU A 119 -10.07 -4.93 -27.31
C GLU A 119 -9.07 -5.42 -28.36
N LEU A 120 -9.58 -5.85 -29.51
CA LEU A 120 -8.74 -6.14 -30.67
C LEU A 120 -8.31 -4.80 -31.28
N ILE A 121 -7.11 -4.35 -30.95
CA ILE A 121 -6.53 -3.13 -31.53
C ILE A 121 -5.91 -3.51 -32.89
N ASP A 122 -6.61 -3.18 -33.98
CA ASP A 122 -6.07 -3.28 -35.34
C ASP A 122 -5.08 -2.12 -35.58
N LEU A 123 -3.81 -2.35 -35.22
CA LEU A 123 -2.71 -1.43 -35.45
C LEU A 123 -2.30 -1.46 -36.93
N LYS A 124 -2.97 -0.63 -37.73
CA LYS A 124 -2.55 -0.36 -39.12
C LYS A 124 -1.30 0.51 -39.13
N ASN A 125 -0.14 -0.11 -39.05
CA ASN A 125 1.14 0.56 -39.17
C ASN A 125 1.49 0.80 -40.64
N GLN A 126 1.29 2.03 -41.13
CA GLN A 126 1.82 2.46 -42.42
C GLN A 126 3.22 3.03 -42.21
N HIS A 127 4.26 2.20 -42.34
CA HIS A 127 5.63 2.69 -42.40
C HIS A 127 6.05 2.88 -43.87
N SER A 128 6.60 4.05 -44.20
CA SER A 128 7.13 4.37 -45.54
C SER A 128 8.66 4.26 -45.62
N GLY A 129 9.32 3.92 -44.50
CA GLY A 129 10.77 3.72 -44.45
C GLY A 129 11.16 2.27 -44.75
N GLY A 130 12.25 2.09 -45.51
CA GLY A 130 12.85 0.77 -45.72
C GLY A 130 13.36 0.17 -44.42
N VAL A 131 13.12 -1.12 -44.20
CA VAL A 131 13.58 -1.84 -43.01
C VAL A 131 14.94 -2.46 -43.32
N THR A 132 16.00 -1.97 -42.67
CA THR A 132 17.34 -2.58 -42.74
C THR A 132 17.47 -3.68 -41.69
N LEU A 133 17.55 -4.94 -42.15
CA LEU A 133 17.74 -6.09 -41.27
C LEU A 133 19.25 -6.42 -41.17
N ASN A 134 19.84 -6.22 -40.00
CA ASN A 134 21.19 -6.68 -39.70
C ASN A 134 21.12 -8.06 -39.02
N LEU A 135 21.40 -9.10 -39.80
CA LEU A 135 21.42 -10.48 -39.34
C LEU A 135 22.84 -10.87 -38.95
N THR A 136 23.10 -10.99 -37.65
CA THR A 136 24.34 -11.60 -37.14
C THR A 136 24.11 -13.07 -36.82
N ARG A 137 24.78 -13.94 -37.58
CA ARG A 137 24.80 -15.38 -37.33
C ARG A 137 25.89 -15.69 -36.31
N THR A 138 25.50 -15.91 -35.07
CA THR A 138 26.41 -16.47 -34.07
C THR A 138 26.60 -17.96 -34.34
N SER A 139 27.72 -18.34 -34.94
CA SER A 139 28.11 -19.75 -35.03
C SER A 139 28.65 -20.21 -33.69
N CYS A 140 27.92 -21.09 -33.00
CA CYS A 140 28.45 -21.83 -31.87
C CYS A 140 29.49 -22.84 -32.39
N ARG A 141 30.77 -22.61 -32.06
CA ARG A 141 31.89 -23.49 -32.43
C ARG A 141 31.93 -24.63 -31.40
N LYS A 142 31.73 -25.88 -31.83
CA LYS A 142 31.94 -27.05 -30.97
C LYS A 142 33.45 -27.20 -30.77
N GLU A 143 33.90 -27.25 -29.52
CA GLU A 143 35.26 -27.64 -29.17
C GLU A 143 35.37 -29.16 -29.32
N ASP A 144 36.32 -29.61 -30.15
CA ASP A 144 36.64 -31.02 -30.34
C ASP A 144 37.34 -31.56 -29.09
N VAL A 145 36.71 -32.53 -28.43
CA VAL A 145 37.32 -33.34 -27.37
C VAL A 145 38.34 -34.29 -28.02
N GLN A 146 39.63 -34.00 -27.86
CA GLN A 146 40.70 -34.94 -28.22
C GLN A 146 40.67 -36.14 -27.29
N SER A 147 40.37 -37.30 -27.88
CA SER A 147 40.48 -38.62 -27.27
C SER A 147 41.95 -39.02 -27.19
N SER A 148 42.46 -39.27 -25.99
CA SER A 148 43.77 -39.87 -25.73
C SER A 148 43.64 -41.40 -25.57
N GLU A 149 44.37 -42.14 -26.40
CA GLU A 149 44.91 -43.48 -26.11
C GLU A 149 46.36 -43.33 -25.61
#